data_AF-A0A5E5QJ84-F1
#
_entry.id   AF-A0A5E5QJ84-F1
#
_cell.length_a   1.000
_cell.length_b   1.000
_cell.length_c   1.000
_cell.angle_alpha   90.00
_cell.angle_beta   90.00
_cell.angle_gamma   90.00
#
_symmetry.space_group_name_H-M   'P 1'
#
loop_
_entity.id
_entity.type
_entity.pdbx_description
1 polymer ?
#
loop_
_entity_poly.entity_id
_entity_poly.type
_entity_poly.pdbx_seq_one_letter_code
_entity_poly.pdbx_strand_id
1 'polypeptide(L)'
;MKKIGVWNYYEVFNTNNYLLLNKDAGIGDNLLEPFNQLYIKGKHNNIDFMTLDLIDNFSDMDGFIFFDFPRMTNRYVKKVFQTDLPKYLVVLESKLIRIDNWDVNKCVFFKKIFTWSDDIANGKKYIKLNLSQKIIKDIKKDISKKK
;
A
#
# COMPACT_ATOMS: atom_id res chain seq x y z
N MET A 1 -12.33 -2.59 17.47
CA MET A 1 -11.54 -1.91 16.43
C MET A 1 -10.81 -2.98 15.64
N LYS A 2 -10.91 -3.00 14.31
CA LYS A 2 -10.19 -3.99 13.49
C LYS A 2 -8.71 -3.65 13.43
N LYS A 3 -7.82 -4.63 13.42
CA LYS A 3 -6.36 -4.46 13.32
C LYS A 3 -5.86 -5.01 11.99
N ILE A 4 -5.20 -4.18 11.19
CA ILE A 4 -4.70 -4.57 9.87
C ILE A 4 -3.18 -4.33 9.81
N GLY A 5 -2.45 -5.38 9.49
CA GLY A 5 -1.00 -5.29 9.30
C GLY A 5 -0.67 -4.77 7.90
N VAL A 6 0.30 -3.87 7.77
CA VAL A 6 0.71 -3.32 6.48
C VAL A 6 2.17 -3.62 6.18
N TRP A 7 2.47 -3.86 4.91
CA TRP A 7 3.82 -4.07 4.41
C TRP A 7 4.00 -3.43 3.04
N ASN A 8 5.02 -2.60 2.89
CA ASN A 8 5.45 -2.06 1.61
C ASN A 8 6.61 -2.89 1.05
N TYR A 9 6.70 -3.05 -0.26
CA TYR A 9 7.87 -3.69 -0.87
C TYR A 9 9.19 -3.00 -0.49
N TYR A 10 9.20 -1.66 -0.48
CA TYR A 10 10.35 -0.86 -0.10
C TYR A 10 10.50 -0.87 1.43
N GLU A 11 11.35 -1.77 1.91
CA GLU A 11 11.44 -2.14 3.33
C GLU A 11 11.80 -0.96 4.27
N VAL A 12 12.43 0.10 3.74
CA VAL A 12 12.73 1.34 4.48
C VAL A 12 11.48 2.00 5.07
N PHE A 13 10.30 1.79 4.47
CA PHE A 13 9.05 2.37 4.96
C PHE A 13 8.34 1.52 6.03
N ASN A 14 8.82 0.31 6.32
CA ASN A 14 8.10 -0.67 7.16
C ASN A 14 8.49 -0.65 8.63
N THR A 15 9.24 0.36 9.10
CA THR A 15 9.72 0.42 10.48
C THR A 15 8.92 1.44 11.28
N ASN A 16 8.44 1.08 12.46
CA ASN A 16 7.77 1.95 13.43
C ASN A 16 6.67 2.83 12.81
N ASN A 17 5.79 2.23 11.99
CA ASN A 17 4.73 2.94 11.27
C ASN A 17 5.21 4.07 10.35
N TYR A 18 6.46 4.04 9.88
CA TYR A 18 7.03 5.13 9.09
C TYR A 18 6.16 5.48 7.87
N LEU A 19 5.75 4.47 7.09
CA LEU A 19 4.82 4.59 5.96
C LEU A 19 3.52 5.33 6.32
N LEU A 20 3.00 5.11 7.54
CA LEU A 20 1.67 5.56 7.95
C LEU A 20 1.70 6.94 8.61
N LEU A 21 2.83 7.34 9.22
CA LEU A 21 2.91 8.55 10.04
C LEU A 21 3.75 9.67 9.43
N ASN A 22 4.69 9.36 8.53
CA ASN A 22 5.55 10.37 7.92
C ASN A 22 4.96 10.86 6.59
N LYS A 23 4.99 12.17 6.38
CA LYS A 23 4.51 12.82 5.14
C LYS A 23 5.61 12.98 4.09
N ASP A 24 6.86 12.99 4.51
CA ASP A 24 8.01 13.27 3.66
C ASP A 24 8.87 12.02 3.47
N ALA A 25 9.08 11.63 2.21
CA ALA A 25 9.94 10.51 1.83
C ALA A 25 11.36 10.95 1.43
N GLY A 26 11.67 12.25 1.52
CA GLY A 26 12.97 12.82 1.18
C GLY A 26 13.26 12.97 -0.32
N ILE A 27 12.31 12.64 -1.20
CA ILE A 27 12.49 12.67 -2.67
C ILE A 27 11.64 13.74 -3.38
N GLY A 28 10.93 14.59 -2.62
CA GLY A 28 9.93 15.51 -3.16
C GLY A 28 8.61 14.83 -3.50
N ASP A 29 7.57 15.63 -3.78
CA ASP A 29 6.16 15.21 -3.90
C ASP A 29 5.57 14.63 -2.59
N ASN A 30 4.23 14.56 -2.52
CA ASN A 30 3.51 14.05 -1.36
C ASN A 30 3.44 12.50 -1.37
N LEU A 31 4.57 11.83 -1.62
CA LEU A 31 4.64 10.38 -1.87
C LEU A 31 3.91 9.55 -0.81
N LEU A 32 4.12 9.86 0.47
CA LEU A 32 3.55 9.09 1.57
C LEU A 32 2.13 9.51 1.96
N GLU A 33 1.65 10.65 1.44
CA GLU A 33 0.34 11.22 1.78
C GLU A 33 -0.81 10.23 1.61
N PRO A 34 -0.91 9.42 0.52
CA PRO A 34 -1.99 8.44 0.38
C PRO A 34 -2.03 7.40 1.52
N PHE A 35 -0.87 6.98 2.03
CA PHE A 35 -0.78 6.00 3.12
C PHE A 35 -1.11 6.65 4.47
N ASN A 36 -0.70 7.91 4.69
CA ASN A 36 -1.12 8.66 5.87
C ASN A 36 -2.64 8.87 5.88
N GLN A 37 -3.23 9.17 4.71
CA GLN A 37 -4.68 9.33 4.55
C GLN A 37 -5.41 8.00 4.78
N LEU A 38 -4.84 6.87 4.34
CA LEU A 38 -5.36 5.55 4.67
C LEU A 38 -5.40 5.33 6.18
N TYR A 39 -4.33 5.66 6.90
CA TYR A 39 -4.28 5.55 8.36
C TYR A 39 -5.34 6.41 9.05
N ILE A 40 -5.43 7.71 8.70
CA ILE A 40 -6.40 8.65 9.27
C ILE A 40 -7.84 8.19 9.00
N LYS A 41 -8.16 7.86 7.74
CA LYS A 41 -9.49 7.37 7.38
C LYS A 41 -9.81 6.03 8.03
N GLY A 42 -8.82 5.16 8.19
CA GLY A 42 -8.93 3.92 8.94
C GLY A 42 -9.43 4.15 10.35
N LYS A 43 -8.75 5.03 11.10
CA LYS A 43 -9.11 5.36 12.48
C LYS A 43 -10.55 5.87 12.58
N HIS A 44 -10.97 6.74 11.66
CA HIS A 44 -12.36 7.21 11.59
C HIS A 44 -13.39 6.10 11.28
N ASN A 45 -12.95 4.99 10.68
CA ASN A 45 -13.78 3.82 10.35
C ASN A 45 -13.55 2.63 11.30
N ASN A 46 -13.02 2.86 12.51
CA ASN A 46 -12.72 1.81 13.50
C ASN A 46 -11.77 0.71 12.98
N ILE A 47 -10.82 1.08 12.12
CA ILE A 47 -9.73 0.25 11.61
C ILE A 47 -8.39 0.86 12.05
N ASP A 48 -7.56 0.05 12.67
CA ASP A 48 -6.19 0.39 13.03
C ASP A 48 -5.22 -0.26 12.05
N PHE A 49 -4.30 0.53 11.50
CA PHE A 49 -3.25 0.04 10.63
C PHE A 49 -1.91 0.14 11.35
N MET A 50 -1.09 -0.91 11.23
CA MET A 50 0.26 -0.91 11.77
C MET A 50 1.22 -1.68 10.87
N THR A 51 2.48 -1.24 10.80
CA THR A 51 3.54 -1.97 10.09
C THR A 51 3.82 -3.29 10.79
N LEU A 52 4.20 -4.31 10.01
CA LEU A 52 4.35 -5.68 10.53
C LEU A 52 5.40 -5.82 11.63
N ASP A 53 6.34 -4.88 11.74
CA ASP A 53 7.40 -4.88 12.76
C ASP A 53 6.87 -4.61 14.18
N LEU A 54 5.70 -3.98 14.30
CA LEU A 54 5.02 -3.69 15.57
C LEU A 54 4.01 -4.76 15.99
N ILE A 55 3.87 -5.84 15.20
CA ILE A 55 2.93 -6.92 15.49
C ILE A 55 3.63 -7.98 16.35
N ASP A 56 3.20 -8.10 17.59
CA ASP A 56 3.67 -9.15 18.51
C ASP A 56 3.10 -10.52 18.12
N ASN A 57 1.78 -10.58 17.92
CA ASN A 57 1.05 -11.80 17.59
C ASN A 57 0.21 -11.60 16.32
N PHE A 58 0.60 -12.28 15.25
CA PHE A 58 -0.05 -12.18 13.94
C PHE A 58 -1.47 -12.75 13.93
N SER A 59 -1.80 -13.65 14.85
CA SER A 59 -3.14 -14.24 14.96
C SER A 59 -4.18 -13.27 15.55
N ASP A 60 -3.74 -12.17 16.17
CA ASP A 60 -4.64 -11.14 16.74
C ASP A 60 -5.08 -10.09 15.71
N MET A 61 -4.68 -10.28 14.45
CA MET A 61 -4.97 -9.38 13.34
C MET A 61 -6.24 -9.81 12.59
N ASP A 62 -6.93 -8.85 11.98
CA ASP A 62 -8.10 -9.11 11.12
C ASP A 62 -7.71 -9.31 9.64
N GLY A 63 -6.47 -9.00 9.28
CA GLY A 63 -5.95 -9.16 7.92
C GLY A 63 -4.69 -8.34 7.64
N PHE A 64 -4.20 -8.44 6.41
CA PHE A 64 -2.94 -7.84 5.99
C PHE A 64 -3.06 -7.16 4.62
N ILE A 65 -2.42 -6.00 4.46
CA ILE A 65 -2.32 -5.27 3.20
C ILE A 65 -0.86 -5.17 2.78
N PHE A 66 -0.58 -5.56 1.55
CA PHE A 66 0.72 -5.46 0.93
C PHE A 66 0.67 -4.40 -0.17
N PHE A 67 1.62 -3.47 -0.17
CA PHE A 67 1.86 -2.52 -1.26
C PHE A 67 3.00 -3.07 -2.11
N ASP A 68 2.63 -3.57 -3.29
CA ASP A 68 3.40 -4.47 -4.13
C ASP A 68 3.75 -5.83 -3.48
N PHE A 69 4.03 -6.82 -4.32
CA PHE A 69 4.24 -8.20 -3.91
C PHE A 69 5.50 -8.30 -3.03
N PRO A 70 5.41 -8.82 -1.81
CA PRO A 70 6.50 -8.73 -0.85
C PRO A 70 7.65 -9.69 -1.16
N ARG A 71 8.82 -9.40 -0.59
CA ARG A 71 9.93 -10.36 -0.53
C ARG A 71 9.57 -11.48 0.45
N MET A 72 9.24 -12.66 -0.10
CA MET A 72 8.86 -13.84 0.69
C MET A 72 9.97 -14.35 1.64
N THR A 73 11.21 -13.88 1.48
CA THR A 73 12.32 -14.19 2.38
C THR A 73 12.28 -13.39 3.69
N ASN A 74 11.56 -12.25 3.74
CA ASN A 74 11.49 -11.39 4.92
C ASN A 74 10.80 -12.09 6.11
N ARG A 75 11.36 -11.95 7.32
CA ARG A 75 10.88 -12.64 8.52
C ARG A 75 9.43 -12.31 8.89
N TYR A 76 8.99 -11.06 8.72
CA TYR A 76 7.64 -10.64 9.06
C TYR A 76 6.64 -11.11 7.99
N VAL A 77 7.04 -11.03 6.72
CA VAL A 77 6.25 -11.56 5.60
C VAL A 77 6.02 -13.07 5.78
N LYS A 78 7.07 -13.84 6.10
CA LYS A 78 6.93 -15.28 6.38
C LYS A 78 5.88 -15.56 7.46
N LYS A 79 5.89 -14.81 8.57
CA LYS A 79 4.90 -14.94 9.65
C LYS A 79 3.47 -14.68 9.15
N VAL A 80 3.26 -13.64 8.34
CA VAL A 80 1.93 -13.38 7.74
C VAL A 80 1.44 -14.56 6.91
N PHE A 81 2.31 -15.15 6.08
CA PHE A 81 1.95 -16.24 5.18
C PHE A 81 1.82 -17.60 5.87
N GLN A 82 2.15 -17.70 7.16
CA GLN A 82 1.82 -18.84 8.01
C GLN A 82 0.42 -18.75 8.62
N THR A 83 -0.26 -17.61 8.49
CA THR A 83 -1.64 -17.44 8.96
C THR A 83 -2.65 -17.69 7.84
N ASP A 84 -3.86 -18.09 8.18
CA ASP A 84 -5.00 -18.19 7.25
C ASP A 84 -5.78 -16.88 7.09
N LEU A 85 -5.32 -15.82 7.77
CA LEU A 85 -5.97 -14.51 7.74
C LEU A 85 -5.94 -13.89 6.34
N PRO A 86 -6.94 -13.06 5.99
CA PRO A 86 -7.06 -12.51 4.65
C PRO A 86 -5.91 -11.56 4.32
N LYS A 87 -5.36 -11.73 3.12
CA LYS A 87 -4.28 -10.91 2.58
C LYS A 87 -4.80 -10.13 1.38
N TYR A 88 -4.43 -8.87 1.28
CA TYR A 88 -4.78 -7.98 0.18
C TYR A 88 -3.50 -7.43 -0.45
N LEU A 89 -3.52 -7.26 -1.77
CA LEU A 89 -2.40 -6.68 -2.52
C LEU A 89 -2.86 -5.38 -3.18
N VAL A 90 -2.05 -4.34 -3.08
CA VAL A 90 -2.20 -3.09 -3.82
C VAL A 90 -1.01 -2.99 -4.76
N VAL A 91 -1.27 -3.11 -6.06
CA VAL A 91 -0.26 -3.01 -7.12
C VAL A 91 -0.09 -1.55 -7.48
N LEU A 92 1.09 -1.01 -7.15
CA LEU A 92 1.48 0.36 -7.47
C LEU A 92 2.47 0.35 -8.65
N GLU A 93 3.39 -0.61 -8.63
CA GLU A 93 4.46 -0.69 -9.63
C GLU A 93 4.02 -1.43 -10.90
N SER A 94 4.52 -0.94 -12.04
CA SER A 94 4.25 -1.54 -13.35
C SER A 94 4.91 -2.91 -13.51
N LYS A 95 4.44 -3.69 -14.50
CA LYS A 95 4.98 -5.02 -14.80
C LYS A 95 6.48 -5.01 -15.11
N LEU A 96 6.98 -3.92 -15.68
CA LEU A 96 8.40 -3.75 -15.96
C LEU A 96 9.25 -3.63 -14.69
N ILE A 97 8.75 -2.91 -13.68
CA ILE A 97 9.49 -2.67 -12.43
C ILE A 97 9.30 -3.84 -11.44
N ARG A 98 8.09 -4.40 -11.39
CA ARG A 98 7.72 -5.49 -10.46
C ARG A 98 6.92 -6.56 -11.17
N ILE A 99 7.61 -7.47 -11.87
CA ILE A 99 6.94 -8.58 -12.57
C ILE A 99 6.14 -9.49 -11.61
N ASP A 100 6.59 -9.62 -10.36
CA ASP A 100 5.94 -10.44 -9.33
C ASP A 100 4.52 -9.97 -8.97
N ASN A 101 4.21 -8.69 -9.14
CA ASN A 101 2.85 -8.16 -8.96
C ASN A 101 1.84 -8.76 -9.96
N TRP A 102 2.33 -9.33 -11.06
CA TRP A 102 1.54 -9.76 -12.21
C TRP A 102 1.60 -11.27 -12.45
N ASP A 103 2.27 -12.00 -11.57
CA ASP A 103 2.30 -13.47 -11.61
C ASP A 103 1.02 -14.02 -10.96
N VAL A 104 0.16 -14.61 -11.79
CA VAL A 104 -1.14 -15.17 -11.39
C VAL A 104 -0.98 -16.27 -10.32
N ASN A 105 0.09 -17.07 -10.41
CA ASN A 105 0.35 -18.15 -9.46
C ASN A 105 0.67 -17.60 -8.07
N LYS A 106 1.38 -16.47 -8.01
CA LYS A 106 1.68 -15.76 -6.76
C LYS A 106 0.48 -14.96 -6.26
N CYS A 107 -0.33 -14.43 -7.16
CA CYS A 107 -1.55 -13.68 -6.83
C CYS A 107 -2.65 -14.54 -6.20
N VAL A 108 -2.51 -15.87 -6.20
CA VAL A 108 -3.47 -16.80 -5.57
C VAL A 108 -3.64 -16.54 -4.07
N PHE A 109 -2.57 -16.10 -3.39
CA PHE A 109 -2.55 -15.89 -1.94
C PHE A 109 -3.39 -14.69 -1.47
N PHE A 110 -3.76 -13.78 -2.37
CA PHE A 110 -4.49 -12.58 -2.02
C PHE A 110 -5.99 -12.72 -2.31
N LYS A 111 -6.80 -12.36 -1.31
CA LYS A 111 -8.26 -12.35 -1.38
C LYS A 111 -8.77 -11.35 -2.40
N LYS A 112 -8.19 -10.16 -2.43
CA LYS A 112 -8.41 -9.12 -3.46
C LYS A 112 -7.10 -8.46 -3.81
N ILE A 113 -7.03 -7.96 -5.04
CA ILE A 113 -5.88 -7.27 -5.60
C ILE A 113 -6.39 -5.94 -6.15
N PHE A 114 -5.89 -4.83 -5.63
CA PHE A 114 -6.19 -3.49 -6.10
C PHE A 114 -5.14 -3.10 -7.13
N THR A 115 -5.55 -2.66 -8.31
CA THR A 115 -4.63 -2.38 -9.42
C THR A 115 -5.13 -1.23 -10.26
N TRP A 116 -4.20 -0.46 -10.83
CA TRP A 116 -4.49 0.59 -11.78
C TRP A 116 -4.68 0.08 -13.21
N SER A 117 -4.32 -1.17 -13.54
CA SER A 117 -4.44 -1.70 -14.90
C SER A 117 -5.89 -2.05 -15.24
N ASP A 118 -6.40 -1.46 -16.33
CA ASP A 118 -7.72 -1.78 -16.88
C ASP A 118 -7.79 -3.19 -17.48
N ASP A 119 -6.66 -3.72 -17.96
CA ASP A 119 -6.61 -5.01 -18.66
C ASP A 119 -7.00 -6.20 -17.76
N ILE A 120 -6.73 -6.08 -16.45
CA ILE A 120 -6.97 -7.18 -15.49
C ILE A 120 -8.07 -6.87 -14.47
N ALA A 121 -8.48 -5.61 -14.33
CA ALA A 121 -9.52 -5.22 -13.39
C ALA A 121 -10.86 -5.85 -13.79
N ASN A 122 -11.46 -6.64 -12.89
CA ASN A 122 -12.69 -7.40 -13.17
C ASN A 122 -13.78 -7.23 -12.11
N GLY A 123 -13.57 -6.36 -11.11
CA GLY A 123 -14.51 -6.07 -10.02
C GLY A 123 -14.72 -7.21 -9.02
N LYS A 124 -14.19 -8.41 -9.31
CA LYS A 124 -14.27 -9.59 -8.44
C LYS A 124 -12.98 -9.74 -7.65
N LYS A 125 -11.93 -10.33 -8.23
CA LYS A 125 -10.64 -10.52 -7.55
C LYS A 125 -9.74 -9.30 -7.72
N TYR A 126 -9.74 -8.73 -8.92
CA TYR A 126 -8.96 -7.56 -9.29
C TYR A 126 -9.87 -6.33 -9.27
N ILE A 127 -9.62 -5.42 -8.34
CA ILE A 127 -10.42 -4.23 -8.10
C ILE A 127 -9.66 -3.03 -8.69
N LYS A 128 -10.34 -2.25 -9.52
CA LYS A 128 -9.77 -1.03 -10.09
C LYS A 128 -9.44 -0.04 -8.98
N LEU A 129 -8.22 0.50 -8.99
CA LEU A 129 -7.76 1.58 -8.14
C LEU A 129 -7.19 2.69 -9.00
N ASN A 130 -7.76 3.88 -8.91
CA ASN A 130 -7.21 5.07 -9.57
C ASN A 130 -6.26 5.77 -8.59
N LEU A 131 -4.99 5.90 -8.99
CA LEU A 131 -4.01 6.65 -8.21
C LEU A 131 -4.26 8.15 -8.39
N SER A 132 -4.71 8.82 -7.32
CA SER A 132 -5.01 10.25 -7.35
C SER A 132 -3.84 11.06 -6.84
N GLN A 133 -3.44 12.09 -7.59
CA GLN A 133 -2.48 13.09 -7.16
C GLN A 133 -3.19 14.37 -6.72
N LYS A 134 -2.60 15.10 -5.77
CA LYS A 134 -3.12 16.40 -5.35
C LYS A 134 -2.85 17.42 -6.46
N ILE A 135 -3.90 17.78 -7.20
CA ILE A 135 -3.81 18.81 -8.23
C ILE A 135 -3.82 20.18 -7.54
N ILE A 136 -2.77 20.97 -7.74
CA ILE A 136 -2.72 22.36 -7.28
C ILE A 136 -3.83 23.15 -7.96
N LYS A 137 -4.62 23.88 -7.16
CA LYS A 137 -5.76 24.66 -7.68
C LYS A 137 -5.33 25.91 -8.41
N ASP A 138 -4.26 26.53 -7.93
CA ASP A 138 -3.75 27.80 -8.43
C ASP A 138 -2.26 27.67 -8.73
N ILE A 139 -1.86 28.06 -9.93
CA ILE A 139 -0.45 28.22 -10.32
C ILE A 139 -0.14 29.71 -10.28
N LYS A 140 0.60 30.16 -9.27
CA LYS A 140 1.10 31.54 -9.22
C LYS A 140 2.19 31.72 -10.28
N LYS A 141 1.79 32.13 -11.49
CA LYS A 141 2.70 32.43 -12.59
C LYS A 141 2.78 33.94 -12.80
N ASP A 142 3.98 34.49 -12.62
CA ASP A 142 4.27 35.86 -13.01
C ASP A 142 4.38 35.93 -14.55
N ILE A 143 3.33 36.46 -15.18
CA ILE A 143 3.24 36.60 -16.64
C ILE A 143 4.01 37.81 -17.16
N SER A 144 4.47 38.73 -16.31
CA SER A 144 5.26 39.91 -16.71
C SER A 144 6.66 39.55 -17.23
N LYS A 145 7.14 38.34 -16.91
CA LYS A 145 8.44 37.80 -17.34
C LYS A 145 8.36 36.94 -18.61
N LYS A 146 7.19 36.86 -19.26
CA LYS A 146 7.08 36.23 -20.59
C LYS A 146 7.60 37.22 -21.64
N LYS A 147 8.82 36.98 -22.15
CA LYS A 147 9.24 37.49 -23.46
C LYS A 147 8.66 36.61 -24.56
#